data_AF-A0A3B0UN67-F1
#
_entry.id   AF-A0A3B0UN67-F1
#
_cell.length_a   1.000
_cell.length_b   1.000
_cell.length_c   1.000
_cell.angle_alpha   90.00
_cell.angle_beta   90.00
_cell.angle_gamma   90.00
#
_symmetry.space_group_name_H-M   'P 1'
#
loop_
_entity.id
_entity.type
_entity.pdbx_description
1 polymer ?
#
loop_
_entity_poly.entity_id
_entity_poly.type
_entity_poly.pdbx_seq_one_letter_code
_entity_poly.pdbx_strand_id
1 'polypeptide(L)'
;MAGLLRQFLNSFIASAEDPRQTFANPADRQRALLMKVQQALNDVGTTKHRLQQKTAQIQAKLPQLQEEAQRSLIAGQEDVARLALRRRQLSLIELTDLEQQIQQVAQEEQRLLLTEQRLSTQIESFYARQELIAVRYGAAEARVRIQEAFTGVSEELLELDRTLKQAEDRSERMQAQAVATDRLVKDGILREPPIQAITSTERQTAQLEIDRMVEEQLAALKREL
;
A
#
# COMPACT_ATOMS: atom_id res chain seq x y z
N MET A 1 23.39 25.08 16.43
CA MET A 1 21.90 25.18 16.35
C MET A 1 21.29 24.35 15.21
N ALA A 2 22.03 23.48 14.49
CA ALA A 2 21.47 22.66 13.40
C ALA A 2 20.86 21.31 13.87
N GLY A 3 21.26 20.80 15.04
CA GLY A 3 20.77 19.51 15.56
C GLY A 3 19.36 19.54 16.11
N LEU A 4 18.92 20.67 16.68
CA LEU A 4 17.57 20.81 17.26
C LEU A 4 16.50 20.85 16.17
N LEU A 5 16.74 21.54 15.04
CA LEU A 5 15.78 21.61 13.92
C LEU A 5 15.56 20.23 13.26
N ARG A 6 16.63 19.44 13.09
CA ARG A 6 16.55 18.05 12.63
C ARG A 6 15.73 17.17 13.58
N GLN A 7 15.85 17.39 14.88
CA GLN A 7 15.10 16.65 15.91
C GLN A 7 13.61 17.04 15.94
N PHE A 8 13.28 18.32 15.77
CA PHE A 8 11.89 18.80 15.65
C PHE A 8 11.22 18.36 14.33
N LEU A 9 11.97 18.28 13.23
CA LEU A 9 11.47 17.76 11.95
C LEU A 9 11.25 16.24 12.00
N ASN A 10 12.16 15.49 12.61
CA ASN A 10 11.98 14.05 12.83
C ASN A 10 10.80 13.71 13.75
N SER A 11 10.49 14.54 14.76
CA SER A 11 9.33 14.28 15.64
C SER A 11 7.99 14.52 14.95
N PHE A 12 7.91 15.46 13.99
CA PHE A 12 6.70 15.66 13.18
C PHE A 12 6.49 14.54 12.14
N ILE A 13 7.58 13.98 11.59
CA ILE A 13 7.54 12.84 10.66
C ILE A 13 7.21 11.54 11.40
N ALA A 14 7.67 11.37 12.64
CA ALA A 14 7.35 10.20 13.47
C ALA A 14 5.93 10.24 14.10
N SER A 15 5.29 11.42 14.18
CA SER A 15 3.93 11.57 14.73
C SER A 15 2.80 11.47 13.70
N ALA A 16 3.10 11.30 12.41
CA ALA A 16 2.10 10.87 11.43
C ALA A 16 2.05 9.34 11.45
N GLU A 17 1.40 8.78 12.48
CA GLU A 17 1.16 7.35 12.62
C GLU A 17 0.59 6.78 11.30
N ASP A 18 1.18 5.69 10.78
CA ASP A 18 0.80 5.15 9.46
C ASP A 18 -0.71 4.89 9.44
N PRO A 19 -1.49 5.62 8.62
CA PRO A 19 -2.94 5.50 8.61
C PRO A 19 -3.40 4.07 8.32
N ARG A 20 -2.55 3.22 7.73
CA ARG A 20 -2.82 1.80 7.52
C ARG A 20 -3.06 1.04 8.83
N GLN A 21 -2.41 1.43 9.92
CA GLN A 21 -2.50 0.74 11.22
C GLN A 21 -3.72 1.18 12.04
N THR A 22 -4.13 2.44 11.93
CA THR A 22 -5.27 3.00 12.69
C THR A 22 -6.64 2.49 12.20
N PHE A 23 -6.74 2.09 10.93
CA PHE A 23 -8.01 1.67 10.29
C PHE A 23 -8.29 0.16 10.28
N ALA A 24 -7.40 -0.69 10.79
CA ALA A 24 -7.60 -2.14 10.80
C ALA A 24 -8.77 -2.57 11.72
N ASN A 25 -8.83 -2.00 12.94
CA ASN A 25 -9.78 -2.40 13.98
C ASN A 25 -11.27 -2.16 13.60
N PRO A 26 -11.64 -1.05 12.93
CA PRO A 26 -13.02 -0.87 12.42
C PRO A 26 -13.42 -1.83 11.28
N ALA A 27 -12.51 -2.13 10.35
CA ALA A 27 -12.80 -3.01 9.22
C ALA A 27 -13.06 -4.46 9.67
N ASP A 28 -12.26 -4.95 10.62
CA ASP A 28 -12.41 -6.29 11.18
C ASP A 28 -13.75 -6.44 11.93
N ARG A 29 -14.21 -5.39 12.61
CA ARG A 29 -15.55 -5.37 13.22
C ARG A 29 -16.66 -5.46 12.19
N GLN A 30 -16.55 -4.73 11.08
CA GLN A 30 -17.55 -4.79 10.00
C GLN A 30 -17.60 -6.18 9.35
N ARG A 31 -16.44 -6.81 9.12
CA ARG A 31 -16.37 -8.20 8.65
C ARG A 31 -17.01 -9.17 9.63
N ALA A 32 -16.73 -9.04 10.93
CA ALA A 32 -17.35 -9.88 11.95
C ALA A 32 -18.88 -9.71 12.00
N LEU A 33 -19.38 -8.49 11.79
CA LEU A 33 -20.82 -8.24 11.66
C LEU A 33 -21.41 -8.89 10.40
N LEU A 34 -20.72 -8.79 9.25
CA LEU A 34 -21.14 -9.44 8.02
C LEU A 34 -21.25 -10.97 8.20
N MET A 35 -20.24 -11.59 8.82
CA MET A 35 -20.26 -13.03 9.12
C MET A 35 -21.44 -13.41 10.03
N LYS A 36 -21.75 -12.59 11.04
CA LYS A 36 -22.93 -12.81 11.91
C LYS A 36 -24.24 -12.70 11.14
N VAL A 37 -24.36 -11.75 10.22
CA VAL A 37 -25.55 -11.61 9.37
C VAL A 37 -25.70 -12.82 8.43
N GLN A 38 -24.60 -13.27 7.83
CA GLN A 38 -24.60 -14.47 6.98
C GLN A 38 -24.97 -15.74 7.76
N GLN A 39 -24.48 -15.87 9.00
CA GLN A 39 -24.89 -16.96 9.89
C GLN A 39 -26.39 -16.88 10.22
N ALA A 40 -26.89 -15.70 10.59
CA ALA A 40 -28.32 -15.51 10.87
C ALA A 40 -29.19 -15.81 9.64
N LEU A 41 -28.74 -15.48 8.43
CA LEU A 41 -29.42 -15.85 7.19
C LEU A 41 -29.51 -17.37 7.01
N ASN A 42 -28.43 -18.11 7.29
CA ASN A 42 -28.44 -19.57 7.24
C ASN A 42 -29.41 -20.19 8.27
N ASP A 43 -29.42 -19.66 9.50
CA ASP A 43 -30.32 -20.12 10.56
C ASP A 43 -31.79 -19.86 10.22
N VAL A 44 -32.09 -18.68 9.66
CA VAL A 44 -33.40 -18.28 9.16
C VAL A 44 -33.84 -19.16 7.99
N GLY A 45 -32.96 -19.40 7.01
CA GLY A 45 -33.22 -20.28 5.88
C GLY A 45 -33.51 -21.73 6.32
N THR A 46 -32.74 -22.24 7.28
CA THR A 46 -32.96 -23.57 7.87
C THR A 46 -34.31 -23.64 8.60
N THR A 47 -34.64 -22.62 9.38
CA THR A 47 -35.92 -22.53 10.09
C THR A 47 -37.10 -22.48 9.14
N LYS A 48 -37.01 -21.65 8.09
CA LYS A 48 -38.01 -21.56 7.02
C LYS A 48 -38.23 -22.91 6.35
N HIS A 49 -37.15 -23.59 5.99
CA HIS A 49 -37.24 -24.90 5.36
C HIS A 49 -37.91 -25.94 6.27
N ARG A 50 -37.58 -25.95 7.56
CA ARG A 50 -38.23 -26.83 8.55
C ARG A 50 -39.73 -26.56 8.67
N LEU A 51 -40.15 -25.30 8.68
CA LEU A 51 -41.58 -24.93 8.68
C LEU A 51 -42.29 -25.37 7.40
N GLN A 52 -41.65 -25.19 6.24
CA GLN A 52 -42.17 -25.65 4.95
C GLN A 52 -42.33 -27.17 4.91
N GLN A 53 -41.35 -27.93 5.42
CA GLN A 53 -41.45 -29.38 5.53
C GLN A 53 -42.61 -29.81 6.43
N LYS A 54 -42.79 -29.16 7.60
CA LYS A 54 -43.92 -29.44 8.49
C LYS A 54 -45.27 -29.14 7.81
N THR A 55 -45.34 -28.03 7.08
CA THR A 55 -46.52 -27.64 6.28
C THR A 55 -46.85 -28.71 5.24
N ALA A 56 -45.86 -29.16 4.47
CA ALA A 56 -46.03 -30.21 3.47
C ALA A 56 -46.50 -31.54 4.08
N GLN A 57 -45.96 -31.92 5.26
CA GLN A 57 -46.38 -33.12 5.97
C GLN A 57 -47.86 -33.06 6.42
N ILE A 58 -48.33 -31.91 6.90
CA ILE A 58 -49.74 -31.74 7.30
C ILE A 58 -50.65 -31.72 6.07
N GLN A 59 -50.25 -31.00 5.00
CA GLN A 59 -50.98 -30.98 3.73
C GLN A 59 -51.17 -32.39 3.15
N ALA A 60 -50.16 -33.24 3.22
CA ALA A 60 -50.23 -34.63 2.75
C ALA A 60 -51.23 -35.51 3.53
N LYS A 61 -51.52 -35.19 4.79
CA LYS A 61 -52.48 -35.93 5.64
C LYS A 61 -53.93 -35.51 5.39
N LEU A 62 -54.17 -34.30 4.88
CA LEU A 62 -55.51 -33.80 4.60
C LEU A 62 -56.35 -34.74 3.71
N PRO A 63 -55.88 -35.21 2.54
CA PRO A 63 -56.66 -36.12 1.69
C PRO A 63 -56.94 -37.45 2.40
N GLN A 64 -56.02 -37.97 3.21
CA GLN A 64 -56.22 -39.22 3.95
C GLN A 64 -57.36 -39.08 4.97
N LEU A 65 -57.40 -37.97 5.72
CA LEU A 65 -58.50 -37.68 6.66
C LEU A 65 -59.84 -37.48 5.95
N GLN A 66 -59.82 -36.92 4.73
CA GLN A 66 -61.01 -36.76 3.90
C GLN A 66 -61.54 -38.12 3.39
N GLU A 67 -60.65 -38.99 2.91
CA GLU A 67 -61.00 -40.34 2.47
C GLU A 67 -61.50 -41.19 3.64
N GLU A 68 -60.87 -41.11 4.81
CA GLU A 68 -61.32 -41.78 6.03
C GLU A 68 -62.75 -41.37 6.38
N ALA A 69 -63.04 -40.06 6.38
CA ALA A 69 -64.38 -39.54 6.64
C ALA A 69 -65.41 -40.07 5.63
N GLN A 70 -65.08 -40.08 4.33
CA GLN A 70 -65.97 -40.58 3.28
C GLN A 70 -66.25 -42.08 3.43
N ARG A 71 -65.21 -42.89 3.69
CA ARG A 71 -65.35 -44.34 3.88
C ARG A 71 -66.18 -44.66 5.13
N SER A 72 -65.94 -43.98 6.25
CA SER A 72 -66.73 -44.16 7.48
C SER A 72 -68.20 -43.79 7.28
N LEU A 73 -68.48 -42.74 6.49
CA LEU A 73 -69.86 -42.36 6.15
C LEU A 73 -70.57 -43.44 5.33
N ILE A 74 -69.91 -44.00 4.31
CA ILE A 74 -70.44 -45.10 3.49
C ILE A 74 -70.70 -46.35 4.35
N ALA A 75 -69.85 -46.59 5.35
CA ALA A 75 -70.01 -47.68 6.31
C ALA A 75 -71.07 -47.42 7.40
N GLY A 76 -71.77 -46.29 7.38
CA GLY A 76 -72.78 -45.90 8.39
C GLY A 76 -72.19 -45.50 9.75
N GLN A 77 -70.87 -45.31 9.86
CA GLN A 77 -70.17 -44.93 11.08
C GLN A 77 -70.02 -43.41 11.17
N GLU A 78 -71.13 -42.71 11.39
CA GLU A 78 -71.15 -41.25 11.37
C GLU A 78 -70.21 -40.60 12.41
N ASP A 79 -70.11 -41.16 13.62
CA ASP A 79 -69.27 -40.58 14.66
C ASP A 79 -67.78 -40.62 14.29
N VAL A 80 -67.34 -41.68 13.61
CA VAL A 80 -65.96 -41.80 13.09
C VAL A 80 -65.74 -40.80 11.96
N ALA A 81 -66.70 -40.65 11.06
CA ALA A 81 -66.63 -39.66 9.99
C ALA A 81 -66.53 -38.23 10.53
N ARG A 82 -67.34 -37.88 11.55
CA ARG A 82 -67.27 -36.57 12.23
C ARG A 82 -65.92 -36.35 12.90
N LEU A 83 -65.35 -37.38 13.53
CA LEU A 83 -64.02 -37.30 14.16
C LEU A 83 -62.91 -37.04 13.13
N ALA A 84 -62.93 -37.76 11.99
CA ALA A 84 -61.96 -37.57 10.91
C ALA A 84 -62.05 -36.15 10.31
N LEU A 85 -63.26 -35.64 10.07
CA LEU A 85 -63.48 -34.26 9.63
C LEU A 85 -63.00 -33.23 10.66
N ARG A 86 -63.23 -33.47 11.97
CA ARG A 86 -62.74 -32.60 13.03
C ARG A 86 -61.21 -32.54 13.06
N ARG A 87 -60.54 -33.68 12.91
CA ARG A 87 -59.08 -33.76 12.78
C ARG A 87 -58.59 -32.98 11.55
N ARG A 88 -59.25 -33.14 10.40
CA ARG A 88 -58.93 -32.39 9.18
C ARG A 88 -59.06 -30.88 9.40
N GLN A 89 -60.12 -30.43 10.07
CA GLN A 89 -60.31 -29.01 10.37
C GLN A 89 -59.21 -28.46 11.27
N LEU A 90 -58.80 -29.20 12.31
CA LEU A 90 -57.68 -28.80 13.16
C LEU A 90 -56.37 -28.70 12.37
N SER A 91 -56.11 -29.63 11.45
CA SER A 91 -54.94 -29.56 10.55
C SER A 91 -54.97 -28.35 9.61
N LEU A 92 -56.15 -27.93 9.12
CA LEU A 92 -56.28 -26.71 8.31
C LEU A 92 -55.98 -25.44 9.10
N ILE A 93 -56.39 -25.39 10.38
CA ILE A 93 -56.05 -24.28 11.28
C ILE A 93 -54.53 -24.23 11.50
N GLU A 94 -53.91 -25.38 11.82
CA GLU A 94 -52.45 -25.45 12.00
C GLU A 94 -51.69 -25.04 10.73
N LEU A 95 -52.19 -25.38 9.54
CA LEU A 95 -51.59 -24.94 8.28
C LEU A 95 -51.62 -23.42 8.12
N THR A 96 -52.75 -22.80 8.45
CA THR A 96 -52.88 -21.34 8.38
C THR A 96 -51.87 -20.65 9.30
N ASP A 97 -51.69 -21.17 10.51
CA ASP A 97 -50.70 -20.65 11.47
C ASP A 97 -49.26 -20.84 10.97
N LEU A 98 -48.95 -22.00 10.38
CA LEU A 98 -47.62 -22.27 9.80
C LEU A 98 -47.32 -21.39 8.60
N GLU A 99 -48.31 -21.13 7.73
CA GLU A 99 -48.17 -20.22 6.60
C GLU A 99 -47.85 -18.80 7.05
N GLN A 100 -48.53 -18.31 8.11
CA GLN A 100 -48.21 -17.02 8.73
C GLN A 100 -46.79 -16.99 9.29
N GLN A 101 -46.36 -18.04 10.00
CA GLN A 101 -44.99 -18.14 10.52
C GLN A 101 -43.95 -18.14 9.38
N ILE A 102 -44.20 -18.85 8.28
CA ILE A 102 -43.32 -18.85 7.10
C ILE A 102 -43.22 -17.45 6.49
N GLN A 103 -44.34 -16.72 6.40
CA GLN A 103 -44.35 -15.35 5.89
C GLN A 103 -43.54 -14.40 6.78
N GLN A 104 -43.66 -14.51 8.10
CA GLN A 104 -42.85 -13.73 9.05
C GLN A 104 -41.37 -14.01 8.81
N VAL A 105 -40.96 -15.28 8.88
CA VAL A 105 -39.56 -15.69 8.65
C VAL A 105 -39.02 -15.22 7.30
N ALA A 106 -39.84 -15.24 6.24
CA ALA A 106 -39.45 -14.72 4.92
C ALA A 106 -39.24 -13.19 4.91
N GLN A 107 -40.01 -12.42 5.68
CA GLN A 107 -39.79 -10.99 5.84
C GLN A 107 -38.50 -10.71 6.62
N GLU A 108 -38.23 -11.46 7.68
CA GLU A 108 -36.95 -11.39 8.40
C GLU A 108 -35.76 -11.73 7.49
N GLU A 109 -35.86 -12.79 6.69
CA GLU A 109 -34.85 -13.18 5.69
C GLU A 109 -34.56 -12.03 4.72
N GLN A 110 -35.59 -11.39 4.16
CA GLN A 110 -35.42 -10.27 3.24
C GLN A 110 -34.75 -9.06 3.91
N ARG A 111 -35.09 -8.76 5.16
CA ARG A 111 -34.44 -7.68 5.93
C ARG A 111 -32.95 -7.96 6.16
N LEU A 112 -32.61 -9.22 6.47
CA LEU A 112 -31.23 -9.64 6.66
C LEU A 112 -30.44 -9.58 5.34
N LEU A 113 -31.02 -10.00 4.21
CA LEU A 113 -30.40 -9.89 2.89
C LEU A 113 -30.07 -8.44 2.52
N LEU A 114 -31.00 -7.51 2.77
CA LEU A 114 -30.73 -6.07 2.55
C LEU A 114 -29.63 -5.54 3.46
N THR A 115 -29.54 -6.05 4.69
CA THR A 115 -28.49 -5.66 5.64
C THR A 115 -27.13 -6.20 5.22
N GLU A 116 -27.08 -7.45 4.74
CA GLU A 116 -25.91 -8.12 4.20
C GLU A 116 -25.32 -7.33 3.01
N GLN A 117 -26.17 -6.98 2.03
CA GLN A 117 -25.78 -6.18 0.87
C GLN A 117 -25.19 -4.83 1.28
N ARG A 118 -25.86 -4.12 2.20
CA ARG A 118 -25.38 -2.82 2.71
C ARG A 118 -24.04 -2.94 3.41
N LEU A 119 -23.86 -3.95 4.27
CA LEU A 119 -22.59 -4.19 4.96
C LEU A 119 -21.47 -4.51 3.96
N SER A 120 -21.75 -5.34 2.96
CA SER A 120 -20.79 -5.69 1.91
C SER A 120 -20.31 -4.43 1.15
N THR A 121 -21.24 -3.61 0.65
CA THR A 121 -20.90 -2.35 -0.05
C THR A 121 -20.13 -1.37 0.86
N GLN A 122 -20.49 -1.28 2.14
CA GLN A 122 -19.77 -0.43 3.09
C GLN A 122 -18.33 -0.90 3.28
N ILE A 123 -18.11 -2.21 3.43
CA ILE A 123 -16.78 -2.81 3.57
C ILE A 123 -15.93 -2.55 2.31
N GLU A 124 -16.48 -2.77 1.12
CA GLU A 124 -15.79 -2.47 -0.14
C GLU A 124 -15.40 -0.99 -0.24
N SER A 125 -16.33 -0.09 0.08
CA SER A 125 -16.08 1.35 0.07
C SER A 125 -15.01 1.76 1.09
N PHE A 126 -14.92 1.04 2.22
CA PHE A 126 -13.91 1.27 3.24
C PHE A 126 -12.52 0.89 2.73
N TYR A 127 -12.37 -0.29 2.11
CA TYR A 127 -11.10 -0.72 1.51
C TYR A 127 -10.63 0.23 0.41
N ALA A 128 -11.53 0.65 -0.48
CA ALA A 128 -11.19 1.61 -1.52
C ALA A 128 -10.69 2.96 -0.94
N ARG A 129 -11.32 3.45 0.15
CA ARG A 129 -10.86 4.65 0.85
C ARG A 129 -9.52 4.44 1.53
N GLN A 130 -9.30 3.29 2.16
CA GLN A 130 -8.05 2.94 2.82
C GLN A 130 -6.90 2.91 1.81
N GLU A 131 -7.10 2.29 0.64
CA GLU A 131 -6.10 2.25 -0.43
C GLU A 131 -5.80 3.66 -0.97
N LEU A 132 -6.84 4.47 -1.19
CA LEU A 132 -6.64 5.86 -1.62
C LEU A 132 -5.84 6.68 -0.60
N ILE A 133 -6.11 6.51 0.69
CA ILE A 133 -5.34 7.17 1.76
C ILE A 133 -3.90 6.67 1.74
N ALA A 134 -3.67 5.36 1.59
CA ALA A 134 -2.34 4.78 1.52
C ALA A 134 -1.53 5.30 0.31
N VAL A 135 -2.15 5.46 -0.86
CA VAL A 135 -1.55 6.04 -2.06
C VAL A 135 -1.21 7.51 -1.83
N ARG A 136 -2.15 8.29 -1.27
CA ARG A 136 -1.92 9.72 -0.96
C ARG A 136 -0.80 9.92 0.05
N TYR A 137 -0.75 9.09 1.07
CA TYR A 137 0.31 9.10 2.07
C TYR A 137 1.67 8.80 1.42
N GLY A 138 1.78 7.72 0.63
CA GLY A 138 3.02 7.40 -0.08
C GLY A 138 3.46 8.48 -1.07
N ALA A 139 2.52 9.12 -1.76
CA ALA A 139 2.81 10.25 -2.65
C ALA A 139 3.32 11.49 -1.88
N ALA A 140 2.72 11.78 -0.71
CA ALA A 140 3.18 12.86 0.15
C ALA A 140 4.57 12.57 0.73
N GLU A 141 4.82 11.34 1.18
CA GLU A 141 6.13 10.89 1.66
C GLU A 141 7.20 11.03 0.56
N ALA A 142 6.91 10.58 -0.67
CA ALA A 142 7.83 10.74 -1.79
C ALA A 142 8.14 12.22 -2.09
N ARG A 143 7.14 13.10 -2.02
CA ARG A 143 7.35 14.55 -2.19
C ARG A 143 8.26 15.14 -1.12
N VAL A 144 8.08 14.75 0.15
CA VAL A 144 8.95 15.19 1.24
C VAL A 144 10.39 14.74 0.98
N ARG A 145 10.60 13.47 0.63
CA ARG A 145 11.96 12.95 0.32
C ARG A 145 12.60 13.65 -0.88
N ILE A 146 11.83 13.94 -1.93
CA ILE A 146 12.34 14.71 -3.09
C ILE A 146 12.74 16.12 -2.66
N GLN A 147 11.89 16.82 -1.89
CA GLN A 147 12.18 18.16 -1.39
C GLN A 147 13.42 18.16 -0.49
N GLU A 148 13.55 17.18 0.40
CA GLU A 148 14.73 16.96 1.23
C GLU A 148 15.99 16.76 0.37
N ALA A 149 15.93 15.94 -0.68
CA ALA A 149 17.06 15.75 -1.60
C ALA A 149 17.46 17.06 -2.31
N PHE A 150 16.50 17.86 -2.79
CA PHE A 150 16.80 19.16 -3.40
C PHE A 150 17.41 20.16 -2.41
N THR A 151 16.93 20.18 -1.16
CA THR A 151 17.48 21.06 -0.12
C THR A 151 18.80 20.56 0.44
N GLY A 152 19.03 19.25 0.50
CA GLY A 152 20.28 18.63 0.95
C GLY A 152 21.41 18.78 -0.07
N VAL A 153 21.10 18.72 -1.37
CA VAL A 153 22.05 19.03 -2.45
C VAL A 153 22.41 20.53 -2.48
N SER A 154 21.60 21.41 -1.89
CA SER A 154 21.91 22.85 -1.85
C SER A 154 23.15 23.16 -0.99
N GLU A 155 23.45 22.39 0.07
CA GLU A 155 24.69 22.56 0.84
C GLU A 155 25.93 22.13 0.02
N GLU A 156 25.86 21.00 -0.69
CA GLU A 156 26.95 20.52 -1.56
C GLU A 156 27.16 21.45 -2.79
N LEU A 157 26.08 21.99 -3.35
CA LEU A 157 26.16 22.98 -4.44
C LEU A 157 26.75 24.32 -3.96
N LEU A 158 26.45 24.76 -2.73
CA LEU A 158 27.07 25.96 -2.15
C LEU A 158 28.58 25.77 -1.92
N GLU A 159 29.03 24.56 -1.62
CA GLU A 159 30.46 24.23 -1.49
C GLU A 159 31.14 24.15 -2.87
N LEU A 160 30.45 23.60 -3.87
CA LEU A 160 30.93 23.58 -5.24
C LEU A 160 31.07 25.00 -5.83
N ASP A 161 30.11 25.89 -5.58
CA ASP A 161 30.16 27.28 -6.07
C ASP A 161 31.33 28.06 -5.43
N ARG A 162 31.63 27.81 -4.15
CA ARG A 162 32.82 28.38 -3.47
C ARG A 162 34.13 27.87 -4.05
N THR A 163 34.22 26.58 -4.36
CA THR A 163 35.44 25.99 -4.94
C THR A 163 35.66 26.43 -6.39
N LEU A 164 34.58 26.55 -7.16
CA LEU A 164 34.64 27.08 -8.53
C LEU A 164 35.14 28.53 -8.54
N LYS A 165 34.61 29.38 -7.67
CA LYS A 165 35.03 30.78 -7.54
C LYS A 165 36.50 30.95 -7.13
N GLN A 166 37.01 30.06 -6.28
CA GLN A 166 38.44 30.03 -5.93
C GLN A 166 39.32 29.61 -7.12
N ALA A 167 38.84 28.69 -7.96
CA ALA A 167 39.55 28.28 -9.17
C ALA A 167 39.60 29.42 -10.20
N GLU A 168 38.51 30.16 -10.36
CA GLU A 168 38.43 31.35 -11.21
C GLU A 168 39.39 32.45 -10.73
N ASP A 169 39.35 32.82 -9.44
CA ASP A 169 40.26 33.81 -8.85
C ASP A 169 41.74 33.43 -9.05
N ARG A 170 42.06 32.13 -8.94
CA ARG A 170 43.43 31.63 -9.15
C ARG A 170 43.84 31.73 -10.62
N SER A 171 42.92 31.45 -11.55
CA SER A 171 43.14 31.61 -12.98
C SER A 171 43.40 33.07 -13.36
N GLU A 172 42.58 34.00 -12.86
CA GLU A 172 42.76 35.43 -13.10
C GLU A 172 44.09 35.96 -12.54
N ARG A 173 44.47 35.54 -11.32
CA ARG A 173 45.78 35.89 -10.75
C ARG A 173 46.93 35.34 -11.58
N MET A 174 46.80 34.13 -12.11
CA MET A 174 47.83 33.50 -12.94
C MET A 174 47.94 34.18 -14.31
N GLN A 175 46.82 34.61 -14.89
CA GLN A 175 46.80 35.43 -16.10
C GLN A 175 47.42 36.82 -15.85
N ALA A 176 47.10 37.47 -14.74
CA ALA A 176 47.70 38.74 -14.35
C ALA A 176 49.22 38.61 -14.13
N GLN A 177 49.67 37.52 -13.50
CA GLN A 177 51.09 37.20 -13.36
C GLN A 177 51.77 36.93 -14.71
N ALA A 178 51.14 36.20 -15.62
CA ALA A 178 51.68 35.96 -16.95
C ALA A 178 51.85 37.27 -17.72
N VAL A 179 50.85 38.16 -17.67
CA VAL A 179 50.91 39.49 -18.31
C VAL A 179 51.98 40.39 -17.66
N ALA A 180 52.14 40.33 -16.33
CA ALA A 180 53.20 41.06 -15.63
C ALA A 180 54.60 40.52 -15.97
N THR A 181 54.74 39.21 -16.09
CA THR A 181 56.00 38.54 -16.46
C THR A 181 56.37 38.87 -17.91
N ASP A 182 55.41 38.84 -18.83
CA ASP A 182 55.62 39.26 -20.23
C ASP A 182 56.05 40.73 -20.34
N ARG A 183 55.52 41.62 -19.48
CA ARG A 183 55.96 43.01 -19.39
C ARG A 183 57.38 43.12 -18.85
N LEU A 184 57.73 42.39 -17.78
CA LEU A 184 59.09 42.38 -17.22
C LEU A 184 60.14 41.82 -18.19
N VAL A 185 59.76 40.89 -19.07
CA VAL A 185 60.61 40.39 -20.17
C VAL A 185 60.75 41.42 -21.28
N LYS A 186 59.66 42.12 -21.66
CA LYS A 186 59.70 43.19 -22.67
C LYS A 186 60.47 44.43 -22.22
N ASP A 187 60.44 44.76 -20.92
CA ASP A 187 61.07 45.96 -20.37
C ASP A 187 62.57 45.77 -20.03
N GLY A 188 63.12 44.55 -20.22
CA GLY A 188 64.57 44.31 -20.27
C GLY A 188 65.34 44.42 -18.95
N ILE A 189 64.72 44.06 -17.81
CA ILE A 189 65.32 44.25 -16.46
C ILE A 189 65.96 42.97 -15.87
N LEU A 190 65.80 41.79 -16.49
CA LEU A 190 66.49 40.58 -16.05
C LEU A 190 67.96 40.58 -16.49
N ARG A 191 68.85 41.17 -15.68
CA ARG A 191 70.30 40.91 -15.74
C ARG A 191 70.60 39.54 -15.12
N GLU A 192 71.30 38.70 -15.88
CA GLU A 192 71.86 37.43 -15.43
C GLU A 192 72.79 37.61 -14.21
N PRO A 193 72.75 36.71 -13.20
CA PRO A 193 73.84 36.55 -12.25
C PRO A 193 74.93 35.61 -12.83
N PRO A 194 76.20 35.74 -12.36
CA PRO A 194 77.33 35.05 -12.94
C PRO A 194 77.30 33.55 -12.66
N ILE A 195 77.74 32.80 -13.66
CA ILE A 195 77.94 31.36 -13.67
C ILE A 195 78.96 30.98 -12.58
N GLN A 196 78.53 30.33 -11.51
CA GLN A 196 79.39 29.43 -10.73
C GLN A 196 79.25 28.02 -11.28
N ALA A 197 80.40 27.43 -11.56
CA ALA A 197 80.56 26.12 -12.19
C ALA A 197 79.84 25.03 -11.40
N ILE A 198 78.81 24.45 -12.01
CA ILE A 198 78.30 23.12 -11.65
C ILE A 198 78.71 22.22 -12.81
N THR A 199 79.54 21.25 -12.45
CA THR A 199 80.24 20.28 -13.29
C THR A 199 79.31 19.57 -14.28
N SER A 200 79.79 19.41 -15.51
CA SER A 200 79.13 18.78 -16.66
C SER A 200 78.81 17.29 -16.51
N THR A 201 79.06 16.69 -15.35
CA THR A 201 78.86 15.25 -15.10
C THR A 201 77.45 14.94 -14.62
N GLU A 202 76.81 15.82 -13.83
CA GLU A 202 75.48 15.56 -13.22
C GLU A 202 74.33 15.68 -14.22
N ARG A 203 74.45 16.55 -15.24
CA ARG A 203 73.47 16.62 -16.33
C ARG A 203 73.49 15.39 -17.23
N GLN A 204 74.68 14.81 -17.47
CA GLN A 204 74.78 13.59 -18.29
C GLN A 204 74.23 12.36 -17.56
N THR A 205 74.35 12.28 -16.23
CA THR A 205 73.76 11.18 -15.46
C THR A 205 72.23 11.29 -15.38
N ALA A 206 71.70 12.51 -15.20
CA ALA A 206 70.25 12.74 -15.18
C ALA A 206 69.59 12.53 -16.55
N GLN A 207 70.23 12.93 -17.66
CA GLN A 207 69.72 12.66 -19.01
C GLN A 207 69.71 11.15 -19.31
N LEU A 208 70.77 10.43 -18.93
CA LEU A 208 70.88 8.98 -19.15
C LEU A 208 69.87 8.18 -18.32
N GLU A 209 69.57 8.60 -17.09
CA GLU A 209 68.52 7.97 -16.26
C GLU A 209 67.11 8.23 -16.80
N ILE A 210 66.84 9.44 -17.30
CA ILE A 210 65.57 9.78 -17.94
C ILE A 210 65.39 8.99 -19.25
N ASP A 211 66.42 8.89 -20.08
CA ASP A 211 66.36 8.13 -21.33
C ASP A 211 66.20 6.61 -21.06
N ARG A 212 66.84 6.06 -20.02
CA ARG A 212 66.65 4.66 -19.59
C ARG A 212 65.23 4.40 -19.08
N MET A 213 64.68 5.30 -18.25
CA MET A 213 63.32 5.18 -17.73
C MET A 213 62.27 5.27 -18.84
N VAL A 214 62.50 6.11 -19.85
CA VAL A 214 61.62 6.22 -21.02
C VAL A 214 61.70 4.96 -21.89
N GLU A 215 62.89 4.40 -22.13
CA GLU A 215 63.05 3.14 -22.87
C GLU A 215 62.40 1.94 -22.15
N GLU A 216 62.53 1.83 -20.82
CA GLU A 216 61.88 0.78 -20.03
C GLU A 216 60.35 0.89 -20.06
N GLN A 217 59.80 2.11 -19.97
CA GLN A 217 58.36 2.35 -20.09
C GLN A 217 57.83 2.06 -21.50
N LEU A 218 58.61 2.35 -22.54
CA LEU A 218 58.23 2.12 -23.94
C LEU A 218 58.31 0.63 -24.32
N ALA A 219 59.28 -0.12 -23.75
CA ALA A 219 59.37 -1.57 -23.90
C ALA A 219 58.26 -2.31 -23.13
N ALA A 220 57.83 -1.80 -21.97
CA ALA A 220 56.68 -2.31 -21.24
C ALA A 220 55.37 -2.12 -22.03
N LEU A 221 55.15 -0.93 -22.60
CA LEU A 221 53.97 -0.64 -23.43
C LEU A 221 53.90 -1.50 -24.70
N LYS A 222 55.05 -1.83 -25.30
CA LYS A 222 55.13 -2.71 -26.49
C LYS A 222 54.92 -4.20 -26.19
N ARG A 223 54.90 -4.62 -24.93
CA ARG A 223 54.54 -5.99 -24.52
C ARG A 223 53.06 -6.11 -24.10
N GLU A 224 52.40 -4.99 -23.82
CA GLU A 224 50.96 -4.92 -23.51
C GLU A 224 50.09 -4.73 -24.78
N LEU A 225 50.72 -4.58 -25.94
CA LEU A 225 50.11 -4.61 -27.29
C LEU A 225 50.53 -5.90 -28.02
#